data_AF-A0A4W3H3N8-F1
#
_entry.id   AF-A0A4W3H3N8-F1
#
_cell.length_a   1.000
_cell.length_b   1.000
_cell.length_c   1.000
_cell.angle_alpha   90.00
_cell.angle_beta   90.00
_cell.angle_gamma   90.00
#
_symmetry.space_group_name_H-M   'P 1'
#
loop_
_entity.id
_entity.type
_entity.pdbx_description
1 polymer ?
#
loop_
_entity_poly.entity_id
_entity_poly.type
_entity_poly.pdbx_seq_one_letter_code
_entity_poly.pdbx_strand_id
1 'polypeptide(L)'
;LVDTVEKEDVNEAMRLMEMSKDSLVGDRGQGTRAQRPADIIFVTVREMMSDRTGRSVKYSEAEQRCVTKGFTPAQFEEALEEYEELNVWQVNQARSKITFV
;
A
#
# COMPACT_ATOMS: atom_id res chain seq x y z
N LEU A 1 -31.82 -8.08 8.95
CA LEU A 1 -30.98 -8.88 8.05
C LEU A 1 -30.49 -7.93 6.96
N VAL A 2 -29.20 -7.95 6.63
CA VAL A 2 -28.53 -7.09 5.64
C VAL A 2 -28.28 -5.64 6.11
N ASP A 3 -27.20 -5.49 6.86
CA ASP A 3 -26.40 -4.25 6.91
C ASP A 3 -25.34 -4.40 5.79
N THR A 4 -25.81 -4.39 4.54
CA THR A 4 -24.92 -4.41 3.38
C THR A 4 -24.54 -2.97 3.13
N VAL A 5 -23.50 -2.53 3.83
CA VAL A 5 -22.80 -1.29 3.54
C VAL A 5 -22.59 -1.22 2.04
N GLU A 6 -23.20 -0.21 1.45
CA GLU A 6 -23.20 0.14 0.04
C GLU A 6 -21.74 0.30 -0.43
N LYS A 7 -21.21 -0.74 -1.08
CA LYS A 7 -19.84 -0.80 -1.61
C LYS A 7 -19.68 0.00 -2.92
N GLU A 8 -20.52 1.00 -3.17
CA GLU A 8 -20.45 1.86 -4.36
C GLU A 8 -19.87 3.25 -4.06
N ASP A 9 -19.64 3.61 -2.78
CA ASP A 9 -19.10 4.92 -2.37
C ASP A 9 -17.74 4.84 -1.65
N VAL A 10 -16.93 3.81 -1.92
CA VAL A 10 -15.53 3.79 -1.44
C VAL A 10 -14.59 4.38 -2.48
N ASN A 11 -14.73 5.69 -2.63
CA ASN A 11 -13.65 6.62 -2.92
C ASN A 11 -13.02 6.54 -4.32
N GLU A 12 -13.66 7.29 -5.21
CA GLU A 12 -13.12 8.46 -5.91
C GLU A 12 -11.94 9.21 -5.18
N ALA A 13 -10.87 8.51 -4.78
CA ALA A 13 -9.69 9.08 -4.10
C ALA A 13 -8.35 8.74 -4.77
N MET A 14 -8.36 8.35 -6.04
CA MET A 14 -7.16 8.45 -6.90
C MET A 14 -7.48 9.11 -8.23
N ARG A 15 -8.16 10.24 -8.17
CA ARG A 15 -8.02 11.28 -9.18
C ARG A 15 -8.17 12.62 -8.48
N LEU A 16 -7.39 13.60 -8.92
CA LEU A 16 -7.39 15.02 -8.52
C LEU A 16 -6.34 15.37 -7.46
N MET A 17 -5.17 15.82 -7.93
CA MET A 17 -4.85 17.26 -8.05
C MET A 17 -3.38 17.39 -8.50
N GLU A 18 -3.09 17.93 -9.71
CA GLU A 18 -2.78 19.36 -9.98
C GLU A 18 -1.34 19.72 -9.55
N MET A 19 -0.49 20.44 -10.29
CA MET A 19 -0.60 21.29 -11.47
C MET A 19 0.84 21.61 -11.97
N SER A 20 0.91 22.13 -13.19
CA SER A 20 2.01 22.84 -13.85
C SER A 20 2.98 23.67 -12.97
N LYS A 21 4.29 23.34 -13.04
CA LYS A 21 5.52 24.17 -12.95
C LYS A 21 6.64 23.20 -12.55
N ASP A 22 7.80 23.11 -13.16
CA ASP A 22 8.63 24.17 -13.69
C ASP A 22 9.60 23.53 -14.69
N SER A 23 9.76 24.19 -15.82
CA SER A 23 10.81 23.92 -16.79
C SER A 23 12.16 24.27 -16.17
N LEU A 24 12.80 23.38 -15.42
CA LEU A 24 14.19 23.59 -15.00
C LEU A 24 14.95 22.27 -14.93
N VAL A 25 15.54 21.96 -16.08
CA VAL A 25 16.94 21.51 -16.24
C VAL A 25 17.50 20.67 -15.10
N GLY A 26 17.78 19.42 -15.44
CA GLY A 26 19.02 18.80 -14.99
C GLY A 26 18.83 17.53 -14.19
N ASP A 27 19.30 16.45 -14.81
CA ASP A 27 20.06 15.41 -14.13
C ASP A 27 19.26 14.34 -13.36
N ARG A 28 19.31 13.13 -13.93
CA ARG A 28 18.94 11.84 -13.34
C ARG A 28 17.45 11.51 -13.22
N GLY A 29 16.83 11.21 -14.38
CA GLY A 29 16.09 9.95 -14.60
C GLY A 29 14.95 9.53 -13.67
N GLN A 30 14.51 10.36 -12.72
CA GLN A 30 13.33 10.13 -11.90
C GLN A 30 12.12 10.65 -12.66
N GLY A 31 11.80 9.95 -13.75
CA GLY A 31 10.50 10.10 -14.37
C GLY A 31 9.45 9.84 -13.30
N THR A 32 8.50 10.75 -13.19
CA THR A 32 7.25 10.67 -12.45
C THR A 32 6.51 9.39 -12.85
N ARG A 33 6.99 8.22 -12.38
CA ARG A 33 6.25 6.99 -12.48
C ARG A 33 5.02 7.22 -11.63
N ALA A 34 3.85 7.12 -12.24
CA ALA A 34 2.62 6.90 -11.49
C ALA A 34 2.97 5.87 -10.40
N GLN A 35 2.88 6.25 -9.13
CA GLN A 35 3.29 5.39 -8.03
C GLN A 35 2.48 4.09 -8.17
N ARG A 36 3.17 2.94 -8.32
CA ARG A 36 2.45 1.68 -8.48
C ARG A 36 1.64 1.45 -7.21
N PRO A 37 0.44 0.85 -7.29
CA PRO A 37 -0.33 0.48 -6.10
C PRO A 37 0.53 -0.26 -5.07
N ALA A 38 1.40 -1.16 -5.53
CA ALA A 38 2.34 -1.90 -4.70
C ALA A 38 3.32 -0.98 -3.91
N ASP A 39 3.85 0.08 -4.53
CA ASP A 39 4.74 1.04 -3.85
C ASP A 39 4.00 1.78 -2.72
N ILE A 40 2.75 2.18 -2.96
CA ILE A 40 1.94 2.91 -1.98
C ILE A 40 1.53 1.98 -0.82
N ILE A 41 1.18 0.73 -1.14
CA ILE A 41 0.90 -0.31 -0.16
C ILE A 41 2.14 -0.56 0.71
N PHE A 42 3.32 -0.72 0.09
CA PHE A 42 4.58 -0.89 0.81
C PHE A 42 4.83 0.27 1.80
N VAL A 43 4.71 1.52 1.35
CA VAL A 43 4.88 2.70 2.22
C VAL A 43 3.89 2.66 3.37
N THR A 44 2.61 2.37 3.08
CA THR A 44 1.55 2.31 4.10
C THR A 44 1.84 1.26 5.17
N VAL A 45 2.25 0.05 4.76
CA VAL A 45 2.62 -1.04 5.69
C VAL A 45 3.86 -0.66 6.50
N ARG A 46 4.85 -0.02 5.88
CA ARG A 46 6.07 0.46 6.54
C ARG A 46 5.81 1.54 7.59
N GLU A 47 4.91 2.48 7.32
CA GLU A 47 4.51 3.51 8.28
C GLU A 47 3.88 2.88 9.53
N MET A 48 3.04 1.85 9.36
CA MET A 48 2.41 1.14 10.48
C MET A 48 3.41 0.44 11.41
N MET A 49 4.58 0.02 10.91
CA MET A 49 5.64 -0.54 11.74
C MET A 49 6.51 0.52 12.40
N SER A 50 6.67 1.69 11.76
CA SER A 50 7.51 2.76 12.32
C SER A 50 6.93 3.29 13.64
N ASP A 51 5.61 3.21 13.79
CA ASP A 51 4.89 3.56 15.03
C ASP A 51 4.95 2.46 16.11
N ARG A 52 5.51 1.28 15.79
CA ARG A 52 5.56 0.11 16.68
C ARG A 52 6.98 -0.21 17.09
N THR A 53 7.14 -0.67 18.33
CA THR A 53 8.42 -1.18 18.86
C THR A 53 8.86 -2.53 18.25
N GLY A 54 8.30 -2.93 17.09
CA GLY A 54 8.61 -4.20 16.44
C GLY A 54 8.49 -4.14 14.91
N ARG A 55 9.28 -4.97 14.22
CA ARG A 55 9.32 -5.10 12.75
C ARG A 55 8.20 -5.98 12.17
N SER A 56 7.06 -6.05 12.85
CA SER A 56 5.96 -6.91 12.41
C SER A 56 4.61 -6.24 12.58
N VAL A 57 3.71 -6.48 11.63
CA VAL A 57 2.31 -6.04 11.67
C VAL A 57 1.38 -7.22 11.48
N LYS A 58 0.17 -7.12 12.02
CA LYS A 58 -0.89 -8.08 11.75
C LYS A 58 -1.35 -7.90 10.32
N TYR A 59 -1.51 -9.01 9.60
CA TYR A 59 -1.94 -9.00 8.20
C TYR A 59 -3.28 -8.28 8.03
N SER A 60 -4.28 -8.66 8.82
CA SER A 60 -5.63 -8.07 8.75
C SER A 60 -5.63 -6.57 9.03
N GLU A 61 -4.69 -6.08 9.83
CA GLU A 61 -4.60 -4.65 10.13
C GLU A 61 -3.97 -3.88 8.96
N ALA A 62 -2.93 -4.44 8.36
CA ALA A 62 -2.28 -3.89 7.17
C ALA A 62 -3.26 -3.86 5.98
N GLU A 63 -4.01 -4.95 5.79
CA GLU A 63 -5.07 -5.07 4.80
C GLU A 63 -6.15 -4.01 5.02
N GLN A 64 -6.69 -3.89 6.23
CA GLN A 64 -7.70 -2.87 6.57
C GLN A 64 -7.19 -1.46 6.27
N ARG A 65 -5.93 -1.15 6.59
CA ARG A 65 -5.35 0.17 6.30
C ARG A 65 -5.23 0.44 4.80
N CYS A 66 -4.90 -0.58 4.01
CA CYS A 66 -4.85 -0.46 2.56
C CYS A 66 -6.26 -0.29 1.97
N VAL A 67 -7.24 -1.04 2.46
CA VAL A 67 -8.66 -0.91 2.06
C VAL A 67 -9.21 0.48 2.40
N THR A 68 -8.91 1.02 3.58
CA THR A 68 -9.29 2.39 3.96
C THR A 68 -8.65 3.45 3.05
N LYS A 69 -7.49 3.16 2.45
CA LYS A 69 -6.86 4.03 1.43
C LYS A 69 -7.43 3.84 0.02
N GLY A 70 -8.38 2.93 -0.19
CA GLY A 70 -9.01 2.67 -1.49
C GLY A 70 -8.34 1.56 -2.30
N PHE A 71 -7.45 0.76 -1.71
CA PHE A 71 -6.89 -0.42 -2.37
C PHE A 71 -7.79 -1.64 -2.19
N THR A 72 -7.80 -2.51 -3.19
CA THR A 72 -8.50 -3.80 -3.07
C THR A 72 -7.64 -4.83 -2.33
N PRO A 73 -8.25 -5.82 -1.65
CA PRO A 73 -7.49 -6.93 -1.05
C PRO A 73 -6.57 -7.65 -2.04
N ALA A 74 -7.02 -7.84 -3.29
CA ALA A 74 -6.22 -8.45 -4.33
C ALA A 74 -4.95 -7.64 -4.66
N GLN A 75 -5.04 -6.31 -4.72
CA GLN A 75 -3.86 -5.44 -4.92
C GLN A 75 -2.91 -5.49 -3.74
N PHE A 76 -3.44 -5.60 -2.51
CA PHE A 76 -2.64 -5.79 -1.31
C PHE A 76 -1.88 -7.11 -1.32
N GLU A 77 -2.55 -8.20 -1.68
CA GLU A 77 -1.94 -9.53 -1.83
C GLU A 77 -0.86 -9.56 -2.90
N GLU A 78 -1.15 -9.03 -4.10
CA GLU A 78 -0.18 -8.96 -5.20
C GLU A 78 1.07 -8.15 -4.78
N ALA A 79 0.89 -7.04 -4.08
CA ALA A 79 2.00 -6.26 -3.54
C ALA A 79 2.79 -7.05 -2.49
N LEU A 80 2.11 -7.73 -1.56
CA LEU A 80 2.76 -8.59 -0.57
C LEU A 80 3.61 -9.68 -1.23
N GLU A 81 3.09 -10.36 -2.23
CA GLU A 81 3.80 -11.42 -2.94
C GLU A 81 5.02 -10.88 -3.69
N GLU A 82 4.87 -9.77 -4.44
CA GLU A 82 5.98 -9.15 -5.18
C GLU A 82 7.16 -8.78 -4.27
N TYR A 83 6.89 -8.17 -3.12
CA TYR A 83 7.94 -7.77 -2.17
C TYR A 83 8.45 -8.91 -1.27
N GLU A 84 7.66 -9.97 -1.09
CA GLU A 84 8.11 -11.20 -0.44
C GLU A 84 9.15 -11.92 -1.31
N GLU A 85 8.95 -11.98 -2.63
CA GLU A 85 9.94 -12.51 -3.58
C GLU A 85 11.26 -11.71 -3.56
N LEU A 86 11.17 -10.40 -3.30
CA LEU A 86 12.34 -9.52 -3.13
C LEU A 86 12.99 -9.62 -1.75
N ASN A 87 12.53 -10.52 -0.87
CA ASN A 87 12.97 -10.68 0.52
C ASN A 87 12.91 -9.37 1.34
N VAL A 88 11.93 -8.51 1.05
CA VAL A 88 11.71 -7.27 1.81
C VAL A 88 10.93 -7.54 3.10
N TRP A 89 10.00 -8.49 3.04
CA TRP A 89 9.27 -9.00 4.19
C TRP A 89 9.00 -10.50 4.04
N GLN A 90 8.53 -11.11 5.12
CA GLN A 90 8.00 -12.45 5.16
C GLN A 90 6.57 -12.43 5.71
N VAL A 91 5.69 -13.10 5.00
CA VAL A 91 4.32 -13.35 5.45
C VAL A 91 4.27 -14.73 6.09
N ASN A 92 3.64 -14.84 7.25
CA ASN A 92 3.45 -16.15 7.88
C ASN A 92 2.59 -17.06 6.99
N GLN A 93 2.82 -18.38 7.00
CA GLN A 93 2.03 -19.36 6.26
C GLN A 93 0.50 -19.25 6.50
N ALA A 94 0.10 -18.85 7.72
CA ALA A 94 -1.30 -18.62 8.07
C ALA A 94 -1.83 -17.22 7.65
N ARG A 95 -1.06 -16.44 6.87
CA ARG A 95 -1.35 -15.04 6.47
C ARG A 95 -1.90 -14.17 7.60
N SER A 96 -1.32 -14.32 8.80
CA SER A 96 -1.78 -13.62 10.00
C SER A 96 -0.84 -12.49 10.44
N LYS A 97 0.42 -12.55 10.01
CA LYS A 97 1.47 -11.62 10.39
C LYS A 97 2.43 -11.40 9.22
N ILE A 98 2.80 -10.14 9.01
CA ILE A 98 3.84 -9.71 8.07
C ILE A 98 5.01 -9.23 8.92
N THR A 99 6.22 -9.69 8.59
CA THR A 99 7.45 -9.36 9.31
C THR A 99 8.47 -8.83 8.32
N PHE A 100 9.02 -7.65 8.55
CA PHE A 100 10.12 -7.15 7.70
C PHE A 100 11.40 -7.93 7.98
N VAL A 101 12.13 -8.25 6.91
CA VAL A 101 13.45 -8.91 6.96
C VAL A 101 14.54 -7.87 7.24
#